data_AF-A0A3N5IJI5-F1
#
_entry.id   AF-A0A3N5IJI5-F1
#
_cell.length_a   1.000
_cell.length_b   1.000
_cell.length_c   1.000
_cell.angle_alpha   90.00
_cell.angle_beta   90.00
_cell.angle_gamma   90.00
#
_symmetry.space_group_name_H-M   'P 1'
#
loop_
_entity.id
_entity.type
_entity.pdbx_description
1 polymer ?
#
loop_
_entity_poly.entity_id
_entity_poly.type
_entity_poly.pdbx_seq_one_letter_code
_entity_poly.pdbx_strand_id
1 'polypeptide(L)'
;MESLAVGSPLGEKEKVGAVLVVGAGISGMQSALDLANAGFKVYLVERNVSIGGVMAQLDKTFPTNDCSTCMISPKLIEVASNPNIEIITLADVVGVSGQPGKFKVKVRKRARYVNAELCTGCGACIEHCPVQYQVQTG
;
A
#
# COMPACT_ATOMS: atom_id res chain seq x y z
N MET A 1 9.37 14.44 5.87
CA MET A 1 10.19 13.27 6.23
C MET A 1 9.49 12.64 7.43
N GLU A 2 8.66 11.63 7.20
CA GLU A 2 7.80 11.08 8.24
C GLU A 2 8.48 9.84 8.82
N SER A 3 8.75 9.88 10.13
CA SER A 3 9.24 8.72 10.88
C SER A 3 8.04 8.03 11.49
N LEU A 4 7.66 6.86 10.97
CA LEU A 4 6.67 6.00 11.61
C LEU A 4 7.36 5.22 12.72
N ALA A 5 7.01 5.55 13.96
CA ALA A 5 7.39 4.77 15.13
C ALA A 5 6.38 3.64 15.29
N VAL A 6 6.80 2.41 15.06
CA VAL A 6 6.01 1.22 15.37
C VAL A 6 6.26 0.88 16.84
N GLY A 7 5.54 1.53 17.76
CA GLY A 7 5.55 1.17 19.19
C GLY A 7 5.12 2.27 20.16
N SER A 8 4.16 1.95 21.03
CA SER A 8 3.75 2.70 22.24
C SER A 8 4.32 2.03 23.53
N PRO A 9 4.34 2.69 24.71
CA PRO A 9 5.02 2.17 25.90
C PRO A 9 4.11 1.40 26.88
N LEU A 10 4.64 0.25 27.35
CA LEU A 10 4.46 -0.45 28.64
C LEU A 10 3.12 -1.10 29.05
N GLY A 11 3.14 -2.41 29.37
CA GLY A 11 2.11 -3.14 30.13
C GLY A 11 1.96 -4.63 29.73
N GLU A 12 2.00 -5.56 30.68
CA GLU A 12 2.13 -7.01 30.44
C GLU A 12 0.90 -7.67 29.76
N LYS A 13 1.13 -8.37 28.64
CA LYS A 13 0.20 -9.20 27.82
C LYS A 13 -0.94 -8.49 27.05
N GLU A 14 -0.75 -7.24 26.65
CA GLU A 14 -1.57 -6.63 25.60
C GLU A 14 -0.89 -6.82 24.23
N LYS A 15 -1.65 -7.17 23.18
CA LYS A 15 -1.11 -7.43 21.83
C LYS A 15 -0.49 -6.15 21.27
N VAL A 16 0.82 -5.97 21.49
CA VAL A 16 1.59 -4.91 20.86
C VAL A 16 1.78 -5.26 19.39
N GLY A 17 1.67 -4.27 18.51
CA GLY A 17 2.36 -4.31 17.23
C GLY A 17 1.50 -3.83 16.09
N ALA A 18 1.68 -2.57 15.70
CA ALA A 18 1.40 -2.26 14.33
C ALA A 18 2.39 -3.03 13.43
N VAL A 19 1.94 -3.50 12.28
CA VAL A 19 2.76 -4.25 11.33
C VAL A 19 3.02 -3.39 10.10
N LEU A 20 4.24 -3.40 9.59
CA LEU A 20 4.57 -2.75 8.32
C LEU A 20 4.71 -3.84 7.25
N VAL A 21 3.87 -3.77 6.22
CA VAL A 21 3.97 -4.59 5.01
C VAL A 21 4.60 -3.75 3.90
N VAL A 22 5.66 -4.27 3.29
CA VAL A 22 6.39 -3.60 2.21
C VAL A 22 6.06 -4.27 0.89
N GLY A 23 5.42 -3.52 -0.01
CA GLY A 23 4.92 -3.97 -1.30
C GLY A 23 3.43 -4.34 -1.25
N ALA A 24 2.61 -3.68 -2.07
CA ALA A 24 1.17 -3.87 -2.15
C ALA A 24 0.76 -4.65 -3.41
N GLY A 25 1.50 -5.71 -3.73
CA GLY A 25 1.06 -6.72 -4.68
C GLY A 25 0.01 -7.67 -4.08
N ILE A 26 -0.36 -8.72 -4.81
CA ILE A 26 -1.35 -9.71 -4.35
C ILE A 26 -1.00 -10.34 -2.99
N SER A 27 0.29 -10.62 -2.76
CA SER A 27 0.78 -11.20 -1.50
C SER A 27 0.70 -10.20 -0.34
N GLY A 28 1.23 -8.99 -0.53
CA GLY A 28 1.22 -7.96 0.51
C GLY A 28 -0.18 -7.51 0.90
N MET A 29 -1.09 -7.40 -0.08
CA MET A 29 -2.51 -7.13 0.19
C MET A 29 -3.15 -8.24 1.01
N GLN A 30 -2.91 -9.52 0.67
CA GLN A 30 -3.44 -10.63 1.47
C GLN A 30 -2.87 -10.63 2.89
N SER A 31 -1.56 -10.48 3.04
CA SER A 31 -0.93 -10.41 4.37
C SER A 31 -1.46 -9.25 5.20
N ALA A 32 -1.72 -8.09 4.58
CA ALA A 32 -2.31 -6.95 5.27
C ALA A 32 -3.74 -7.24 5.74
N LEU A 33 -4.57 -7.88 4.92
CA LEU A 33 -5.92 -8.29 5.30
C LEU A 33 -5.91 -9.31 6.44
N ASP A 34 -5.07 -10.34 6.36
CA ASP A 34 -4.98 -11.37 7.40
C ASP A 34 -4.57 -10.77 8.76
N LEU A 35 -3.60 -9.85 8.75
CA LEU A 35 -3.14 -9.15 9.96
C LEU A 35 -4.18 -8.16 10.49
N ALA A 36 -4.87 -7.45 9.61
CA ALA A 36 -5.95 -6.53 9.99
C ALA A 36 -7.13 -7.29 10.61
N ASN A 37 -7.49 -8.45 10.06
CA ASN A 37 -8.54 -9.32 10.57
C ASN A 37 -8.14 -9.99 11.90
N ALA A 38 -6.84 -10.20 12.14
CA ALA A 38 -6.32 -10.64 13.43
C ALA A 38 -6.30 -9.53 14.52
N GLY A 39 -6.67 -8.30 14.15
CA GLY A 39 -6.80 -7.15 15.06
C GLY A 39 -5.55 -6.28 15.16
N PHE A 40 -4.59 -6.40 14.24
CA PHE A 40 -3.40 -5.55 14.22
C PHE A 40 -3.60 -4.32 13.31
N LYS A 41 -3.03 -3.18 13.70
CA LYS A 41 -2.90 -2.03 12.79
C LYS A 41 -1.83 -2.34 11.75
N VAL A 42 -2.13 -2.18 10.47
CA VAL A 42 -1.19 -2.47 9.37
C VAL A 42 -0.89 -1.20 8.59
N TYR A 43 0.39 -0.94 8.36
CA TYR A 43 0.87 0.06 7.42
C TYR A 43 1.32 -0.66 6.15
N LEU A 44 0.66 -0.40 5.03
CA LEU A 44 0.96 -1.00 3.74
C LEU A 44 1.71 0.02 2.87
N VAL A 45 3.02 -0.16 2.72
CA VAL A 45 3.88 0.74 1.94
C VAL A 45 4.04 0.22 0.52
N GLU A 46 3.74 1.07 -0.46
CA GLU A 46 3.88 0.78 -1.89
C GLU A 46 4.73 1.84 -2.58
N ARG A 47 5.69 1.37 -3.38
CA ARG A 47 6.57 2.26 -4.15
C ARG A 47 5.77 2.98 -5.23
N ASN A 48 4.87 2.30 -5.94
CA ASN A 48 4.14 2.84 -7.06
C ASN A 48 2.99 3.77 -6.65
N VAL A 49 2.38 4.45 -7.62
CA VAL A 49 1.22 5.32 -7.42
C VAL A 49 -0.03 4.56 -6.98
N SER A 50 -0.11 3.27 -7.35
CA SER A 50 -1.23 2.37 -7.12
C SER A 50 -0.76 1.05 -6.52
N ILE A 51 -1.69 0.41 -5.81
CA ILE A 51 -1.56 -0.96 -5.30
C ILE A 51 -2.06 -1.96 -6.36
N GLY A 52 -1.73 -3.24 -6.20
CA GLY A 52 -2.10 -4.33 -7.11
C GLY A 52 -0.90 -5.07 -7.73
N GLY A 53 0.24 -4.39 -7.87
CA GLY A 53 1.48 -4.97 -8.40
C GLY A 53 1.33 -5.51 -9.83
N VAL A 54 2.11 -6.54 -10.17
CA VAL A 54 2.13 -7.14 -11.52
C VAL A 54 0.80 -7.79 -11.88
N MET A 55 0.07 -8.34 -10.89
CA MET A 55 -1.21 -9.01 -11.15
C MET A 55 -2.25 -8.06 -11.76
N ALA A 56 -2.22 -6.78 -11.40
CA ALA A 56 -3.09 -5.75 -11.99
C ALA A 56 -2.74 -5.42 -13.46
N GLN A 57 -1.58 -5.85 -13.95
CA GLN A 57 -1.13 -5.65 -15.34
C GLN A 57 -1.43 -6.86 -16.24
N LEU A 58 -1.71 -8.03 -15.66
CA LEU A 58 -2.05 -9.22 -16.42
C LEU A 58 -3.48 -9.11 -16.95
N ASP A 59 -3.81 -9.80 -18.04
CA ASP A 59 -5.20 -9.98 -18.48
C ASP A 59 -5.82 -11.21 -17.82
N LYS A 60 -5.08 -12.33 -17.84
CA LYS A 60 -5.55 -13.65 -17.39
C LYS A 60 -4.61 -14.32 -16.41
N THR A 61 -5.17 -15.17 -15.56
CA THR A 61 -4.41 -16.02 -14.63
C THR A 61 -4.52 -17.49 -15.03
N PHE A 62 -3.38 -18.11 -15.33
CA PHE A 62 -3.28 -19.56 -15.45
C PHE A 62 -3.53 -20.23 -14.08
N PRO A 63 -4.15 -21.43 -13.99
CA PRO A 63 -4.62 -22.33 -15.06
C PRO A 63 -6.07 -22.08 -15.51
N THR A 64 -6.86 -21.37 -14.72
CA THR A 64 -8.29 -21.20 -14.95
C THR A 64 -8.62 -20.23 -16.07
N ASN A 65 -7.63 -19.41 -16.47
CA ASN A 65 -7.79 -18.34 -17.46
C ASN A 65 -8.85 -17.31 -17.03
N ASP A 66 -8.99 -17.10 -15.72
CA ASP A 66 -9.84 -16.06 -15.17
C ASP A 66 -9.25 -14.67 -15.43
N CYS A 67 -10.13 -13.67 -15.49
CA CYS A 67 -9.70 -12.27 -15.53
C CYS A 67 -8.95 -11.92 -14.24
N SER A 68 -7.70 -11.50 -14.38
CA SER A 68 -6.84 -11.07 -13.26
C SER A 68 -7.49 -9.96 -12.44
N THR A 69 -8.11 -8.99 -13.12
CA THR A 69 -8.79 -7.85 -12.51
C THR A 69 -9.97 -8.32 -11.67
N CYS A 70 -10.73 -9.31 -12.13
CA CYS A 70 -11.85 -9.86 -11.37
C CYS A 70 -11.38 -10.52 -10.05
N MET A 71 -10.19 -11.12 -10.05
CA MET A 71 -9.64 -11.79 -8.87
C MET A 71 -9.01 -10.80 -7.87
N ILE A 72 -8.40 -9.72 -8.36
CA ILE A 72 -7.72 -8.75 -7.49
C ILE A 72 -8.64 -7.63 -6.99
N SER A 73 -9.67 -7.25 -7.75
CA SER A 73 -10.63 -6.19 -7.39
C SER A 73 -11.26 -6.34 -6.01
N PRO A 74 -11.76 -7.51 -5.56
CA PRO A 74 -12.31 -7.62 -4.21
C PRO A 74 -11.27 -7.30 -3.13
N LYS A 75 -10.03 -7.77 -3.30
CA LYS A 75 -8.94 -7.48 -2.35
C LYS A 75 -8.54 -6.02 -2.35
N LEU A 76 -8.54 -5.36 -3.52
CA LEU A 76 -8.26 -3.93 -3.61
C LEU A 76 -9.27 -3.11 -2.80
N ILE A 77 -10.54 -3.43 -2.94
CA ILE A 77 -11.62 -2.75 -2.22
C ILE A 77 -11.52 -3.04 -0.72
N GLU A 78 -11.32 -4.30 -0.34
CA GLU A 78 -11.24 -4.70 1.07
C GLU A 78 -10.04 -4.05 1.78
N VAL A 79 -8.88 -3.99 1.13
CA VAL A 79 -7.70 -3.32 1.69
C VAL A 79 -7.93 -1.81 1.80
N ALA A 80 -8.58 -1.19 0.81
CA ALA A 80 -8.84 0.25 0.80
C ALA A 80 -9.92 0.69 1.79
N SER A 81 -10.90 -0.16 2.10
CA SER A 81 -12.00 0.15 3.02
C SER A 81 -11.71 -0.25 4.47
N ASN A 82 -10.66 -1.03 4.73
CA ASN A 82 -10.36 -1.53 6.07
C ASN A 82 -9.73 -0.44 6.97
N PRO A 83 -10.36 -0.05 8.10
CA PRO A 83 -9.84 1.01 8.97
C PRO A 83 -8.53 0.65 9.68
N ASN A 84 -8.22 -0.65 9.80
CA ASN A 84 -6.98 -1.13 10.40
C ASN A 84 -5.81 -1.09 9.41
N ILE A 85 -6.05 -0.84 8.12
CA ILE A 85 -5.00 -0.76 7.10
C ILE A 85 -4.79 0.69 6.69
N GLU A 86 -3.55 1.17 6.75
CA GLU A 86 -3.16 2.47 6.25
C GLU A 86 -2.27 2.29 5.01
N ILE A 87 -2.76 2.75 3.86
CA ILE A 87 -2.06 2.62 2.58
C ILE A 87 -1.18 3.85 2.35
N ILE A 88 0.12 3.61 2.19
CA ILE A 88 1.11 4.65 1.90
C ILE A 88 1.73 4.36 0.53
N THR A 89 1.17 4.97 -0.51
CA THR A 89 1.68 4.88 -1.89
C THR A 89 2.76 5.92 -2.17
N LEU A 90 3.46 5.78 -3.30
CA LEU A 90 4.60 6.63 -3.68
C LEU A 90 5.71 6.63 -2.62
N ALA A 91 5.85 5.56 -1.85
CA ALA A 91 6.68 5.53 -0.66
C ALA A 91 7.71 4.41 -0.70
N ASP A 92 8.96 4.76 -0.38
CA ASP A 92 10.08 3.81 -0.27
C ASP A 92 10.52 3.66 1.19
N VAL A 93 10.79 2.44 1.63
CA VAL A 93 11.45 2.20 2.92
C VAL A 93 12.95 2.46 2.76
N VAL A 94 13.48 3.43 3.51
CA VAL A 94 14.88 3.89 3.39
C VAL A 94 15.78 3.29 4.45
N GLY A 95 15.18 2.84 5.56
CA GLY A 95 15.95 2.24 6.65
C GLY A 95 15.05 1.70 7.74
N VAL A 96 15.49 0.59 8.32
CA VAL A 96 14.86 -0.08 9.45
C VAL A 96 15.87 -0.14 10.59
N SER A 97 15.43 0.19 11.78
CA SER A 97 16.24 0.14 13.00
C SER A 97 15.39 -0.37 14.16
N GLY A 98 16.03 -0.85 15.23
CA GLY A 98 15.35 -1.39 16.41
C GLY A 98 15.50 -2.90 16.54
N GLN A 99 14.60 -3.50 17.32
CA GLN A 99 14.60 -4.92 17.67
C GLN A 99 13.20 -5.51 17.45
N PRO A 100 13.04 -6.85 17.37
CA PRO A 100 11.73 -7.47 17.24
C PRO A 100 10.69 -6.91 18.23
N GLY A 101 9.54 -6.46 17.71
CA GLY A 101 8.47 -5.83 18.49
C GLY A 101 8.61 -4.32 18.72
N LYS A 102 9.78 -3.72 18.43
CA LYS A 102 10.04 -2.27 18.54
C LYS A 102 10.86 -1.79 17.35
N PHE A 103 10.22 -1.78 16.18
CA PHE A 103 10.85 -1.30 14.96
C PHE A 103 10.62 0.20 14.76
N LYS A 104 11.65 0.89 14.29
CA LYS A 104 11.56 2.27 13.82
C LYS A 104 11.94 2.27 12.35
N VAL A 105 10.95 2.57 11.50
CA VAL A 105 11.10 2.53 10.05
C VAL A 105 11.06 3.95 9.48
N LYS A 106 12.03 4.27 8.63
CA LYS A 106 12.06 5.53 7.88
C LYS A 106 11.45 5.30 6.51
N VAL A 107 10.36 6.00 6.23
CA VAL A 107 9.66 5.94 4.95
C VAL A 107 9.84 7.27 4.22
N ARG A 108 10.29 7.22 2.96
CA ARG A 108 10.37 8.37 2.07
C ARG A 108 9.15 8.37 1.17
N LYS A 109 8.20 9.25 1.48
CA LYS A 109 7.04 9.53 0.63
C LYS A 109 7.43 10.52 -0.46
N ARG A 110 7.31 10.12 -1.72
CA ARG A 110 7.56 10.95 -2.90
C ARG A 110 6.36 11.87 -3.13
N ALA A 111 6.64 13.09 -3.58
CA ALA A 111 5.58 14.05 -3.87
C ALA A 111 4.78 13.60 -5.09
N ARG A 112 3.45 13.56 -4.95
CA ARG A 112 2.53 13.33 -6.06
C ARG A 112 2.31 14.60 -6.91
N TYR A 113 2.78 15.76 -6.40
CA TYR A 113 2.56 17.09 -6.99
C TYR A 113 1.09 17.45 -7.20
N VAL A 114 0.18 16.76 -6.50
CA VAL A 114 -1.26 16.97 -6.48
C VAL A 114 -1.70 16.82 -5.02
N ASN A 115 -2.59 17.69 -4.55
CA ASN A 115 -3.22 17.51 -3.25
C ASN A 115 -4.21 16.34 -3.31
N ALA A 116 -3.89 15.25 -2.62
CA ALA A 116 -4.69 14.02 -2.63
C ALA A 116 -6.08 14.20 -2.00
N GLU A 117 -6.25 15.15 -1.08
CA GLU A 117 -7.54 15.41 -0.42
C GLU A 117 -8.52 16.16 -1.34
N LEU A 118 -8.00 16.95 -2.29
CA LEU A 118 -8.79 17.71 -3.25
C LEU A 118 -8.94 16.99 -4.60
N CYS A 119 -8.13 15.97 -4.86
CA CYS A 119 -8.15 15.24 -6.12
C CYS A 119 -9.33 14.27 -6.17
N THR A 120 -10.20 14.45 -7.15
CA THR A 120 -11.36 13.56 -7.38
C THR A 120 -11.08 12.43 -8.36
N GLY A 121 -9.89 12.40 -8.98
CA GLY A 121 -9.53 11.38 -9.97
C GLY A 121 -10.30 11.49 -11.30
N CYS A 122 -10.87 12.65 -11.63
CA CYS A 122 -11.72 12.82 -12.81
C CYS A 122 -10.99 12.75 -14.16
N GLY A 123 -9.67 12.89 -14.20
CA GLY A 123 -8.88 12.82 -15.43
C GLY A 123 -8.83 14.11 -16.28
N ALA A 124 -9.58 15.16 -15.94
CA ALA A 124 -9.62 16.42 -16.71
C ALA A 124 -8.24 17.09 -16.91
N CYS A 125 -7.33 16.91 -15.95
CA CYS A 125 -5.96 17.40 -16.05
C CYS A 125 -5.14 16.70 -17.15
N ILE A 126 -5.44 15.45 -17.47
CA ILE A 126 -4.73 14.65 -18.48
C ILE A 126 -5.08 15.17 -19.88
N GLU A 127 -6.35 15.50 -20.11
CA GLU A 127 -6.85 15.99 -21.41
C GLU A 127 -6.21 17.31 -21.84
N HIS A 128 -5.86 18.17 -20.87
CA HIS A 128 -5.26 19.48 -21.12
C HIS A 128 -3.72 19.46 -21.04
N CYS A 129 -3.11 18.30 -20.78
CA CYS A 129 -1.68 18.19 -20.59
C CYS A 129 -0.94 18.37 -21.93
N PRO A 130 -0.09 19.40 -22.09
CA PRO A 130 0.60 19.66 -23.37
C PRO A 130 1.79 18.71 -23.61
N VAL A 131 2.19 17.93 -22.61
CA VAL A 131 3.31 16.99 -22.69
C VAL A 131 2.81 15.57 -22.80
N GLN A 132 3.35 14.82 -23.75
CA GLN A 132 3.13 13.38 -23.88
C GLN A 132 4.34 12.64 -23.32
N TYR A 133 4.10 11.77 -22.35
CA TYR A 133 5.10 10.84 -21.84
C TYR A 133 4.67 9.42 -22.17
N GLN A 134 5.66 8.57 -22.47
CA GLN A 134 5.40 7.13 -22.49
C GLN A 134 5.07 6.68 -21.07
N VAL A 135 3.92 6.03 -20.92
CA VAL A 135 3.54 5.39 -19.65
C VAL A 135 4.63 4.35 -19.37
N GLN A 136 5.42 4.57 -18.32
CA GLN A 136 6.42 3.59 -17.88
C GLN A 136 5.68 2.37 -17.32
N THR A 137 5.36 1.42 -18.20
CA THR A 137 4.99 0.06 -17.81
C THR A 137 6.25 -0.60 -17.25
N GLY A 138 6.44 -0.45 -15.94
CA GLY A 138 7.51 -1.10 -15.19
C GLY A 138 7.18 -2.55 -14.85
#